data_AF-A0A1S6QD36-F1
#
_entry.id   AF-A0A1S6QD36-F1
#
_cell.length_a   1.000
_cell.length_b   1.000
_cell.length_c   1.000
_cell.angle_alpha   90.00
_cell.angle_beta   90.00
_cell.angle_gamma   90.00
#
_symmetry.space_group_name_H-M   'P 1'
#
loop_
_entity.id
_entity.type
_entity.pdbx_description
1 polymer ?
#
loop_
_entity_poly.entity_id
_entity_poly.type
_entity_poly.pdbx_seq_one_letter_code
_entity_poly.pdbx_strand_id
1 'polypeptide(L)'
;MGFDIPEPYVWDESFKVFYELLDEEHKGLFKGIFDVAKAPGDAGALKHLVDVTCKHFSDEEGMMTAASYPDIGPHKQMHADFVAKLKGLSTPVSNDTIHYAKDWLVNHIKTTDFKYKGKLG
;
A
#
# COMPACT_ATOMS: atom_id res chain seq x y z
N MET A 1 14.49 9.87 9.31
CA MET A 1 13.29 10.71 9.17
C MET A 1 12.48 10.11 8.04
N GLY A 2 11.22 9.71 8.32
CA GLY A 2 10.31 9.19 7.29
C GLY A 2 9.78 10.32 6.40
N PHE A 3 9.03 9.97 5.35
CA PHE A 3 8.34 10.95 4.51
C PHE A 3 7.08 11.48 5.19
N ASP A 4 6.70 12.72 4.88
CA ASP A 4 5.48 13.33 5.43
C ASP A 4 4.23 12.57 4.98
N ILE A 5 3.33 12.31 5.93
CA ILE A 5 2.01 11.76 5.67
C ILE A 5 1.11 12.88 5.12
N PRO A 6 0.51 12.73 3.93
CA PRO A 6 -0.33 13.78 3.35
C PRO A 6 -1.62 13.98 4.16
N GLU A 7 -2.06 15.24 4.25
CA GLU A 7 -3.33 15.64 4.86
C GLU A 7 -4.03 16.67 3.95
N PRO A 8 -5.21 16.38 3.37
CA PRO A 8 -5.95 15.11 3.47
C PRO A 8 -5.15 13.91 2.95
N TYR A 9 -5.41 12.72 3.50
CA TYR A 9 -4.69 11.49 3.13
C TYR A 9 -5.12 11.00 1.73
N VAL A 10 -4.52 11.59 0.71
CA VAL A 10 -4.80 11.32 -0.71
C VAL A 10 -3.49 11.10 -1.47
N TRP A 11 -3.55 10.30 -2.52
CA TRP A 11 -2.44 10.13 -3.44
C TRP A 11 -2.18 11.43 -4.22
N ASP A 12 -0.91 11.70 -4.51
CA ASP A 12 -0.46 12.79 -5.38
C ASP A 12 0.69 12.33 -6.29
N GLU A 13 1.04 13.15 -7.28
CA GLU A 13 2.08 12.82 -8.28
C GLU A 13 3.47 12.53 -7.67
N SER A 14 3.74 12.93 -6.43
CA SER A 14 4.99 12.59 -5.73
C SER A 14 5.11 11.11 -5.36
N PHE A 15 4.02 10.33 -5.49
CA PHE A 15 3.99 8.87 -5.29
C PHE A 15 4.06 8.08 -6.60
N LYS A 16 4.14 8.76 -7.75
CA LYS A 16 4.10 8.12 -9.07
C LYS A 16 5.28 7.17 -9.28
N VAL A 17 5.01 5.94 -9.72
CA VAL A 17 6.01 4.91 -10.10
C VAL A 17 6.17 4.75 -11.61
N PHE A 18 5.36 5.43 -12.42
CA PHE A 18 5.40 5.41 -13.89
C PHE A 18 4.97 4.08 -14.51
N TYR A 19 4.17 3.32 -13.76
CA TYR A 19 3.48 2.13 -14.23
C TYR A 19 2.00 2.37 -14.00
N GLU A 20 1.24 2.62 -15.08
CA GLU A 20 -0.16 3.08 -14.99
C GLU A 20 -1.02 2.19 -14.08
N LEU A 21 -0.89 0.87 -14.22
CA LEU A 21 -1.57 -0.10 -13.36
C LEU A 21 -1.23 0.11 -11.87
N LEU A 22 0.06 0.18 -11.52
CA LEU A 22 0.50 0.32 -10.14
C LEU A 22 0.15 1.70 -9.56
N ASP A 23 0.21 2.75 -10.39
CA ASP A 23 -0.19 4.10 -9.99
C ASP A 23 -1.70 4.18 -9.69
N GLU A 24 -2.55 3.53 -10.49
CA GLU A 24 -3.99 3.43 -10.21
C GLU A 24 -4.29 2.58 -8.96
N GLU A 25 -3.56 1.47 -8.77
CA GLU A 25 -3.70 0.65 -7.58
C GLU A 25 -3.26 1.38 -6.31
N HIS A 26 -2.15 2.14 -6.35
CA HIS A 26 -1.72 3.01 -5.25
C HIS A 26 -2.82 4.00 -4.86
N LYS A 27 -3.47 4.66 -5.83
CA LYS A 27 -4.62 5.54 -5.54
C LYS A 27 -5.73 4.79 -4.80
N GLY A 28 -6.01 3.55 -5.20
CA GLY A 28 -6.93 2.64 -4.51
C GLY A 28 -6.55 2.36 -3.06
N LEU A 29 -5.26 2.14 -2.78
CA LEU A 29 -4.76 1.94 -1.41
C LEU A 29 -4.92 3.19 -0.53
N PHE A 30 -4.54 4.36 -1.05
CA PHE A 30 -4.74 5.63 -0.36
C PHE A 30 -6.21 5.84 -0.02
N LYS A 31 -7.10 5.59 -0.99
CA LYS A 31 -8.55 5.69 -0.79
C LYS A 31 -9.06 4.71 0.25
N GLY A 32 -8.62 3.45 0.22
CA GLY A 32 -9.03 2.43 1.19
C GLY A 32 -8.64 2.80 2.62
N ILE A 33 -7.41 3.27 2.84
CA ILE A 33 -6.96 3.73 4.17
C ILE A 33 -7.74 4.98 4.61
N PHE A 34 -7.98 5.92 3.70
CA PHE A 34 -8.78 7.11 3.98
C PHE A 34 -10.21 6.75 4.41
N ASP A 35 -10.85 5.78 3.76
CA ASP A 35 -12.21 5.34 4.09
C ASP A 35 -12.29 4.66 5.45
N VAL A 36 -11.31 3.80 5.78
CA VAL A 36 -11.21 3.22 7.13
C VAL A 36 -10.99 4.31 8.17
N ALA A 37 -10.15 5.32 7.89
CA ALA A 37 -9.94 6.44 8.80
C ALA A 37 -11.21 7.28 9.03
N LYS A 38 -12.04 7.43 7.99
CA LYS A 38 -13.31 8.17 8.05
C LYS A 38 -14.41 7.40 8.77
N ALA A 39 -14.43 6.07 8.65
CA ALA A 39 -15.41 5.20 9.29
C ALA A 39 -14.73 3.96 9.94
N PRO A 40 -14.03 4.12 11.08
CA PRO A 40 -13.23 3.03 11.66
C PRO A 40 -14.03 1.79 12.06
N GLY A 41 -15.34 1.96 12.30
CA GLY A 41 -16.29 0.88 12.62
C GLY A 41 -16.82 0.11 11.40
N ASP A 42 -16.55 0.56 10.17
CA ASP A 42 -17.08 -0.02 8.95
C ASP A 42 -16.27 -1.26 8.51
N ALA A 43 -16.84 -2.44 8.75
CA ALA A 43 -16.22 -3.71 8.36
C ALA A 43 -16.11 -3.88 6.83
N GLY A 44 -16.99 -3.25 6.07
CA GLY A 44 -16.93 -3.21 4.60
C GLY A 44 -15.75 -2.39 4.12
N ALA A 45 -15.47 -1.24 4.73
CA ALA A 45 -14.29 -0.43 4.42
C ALA A 45 -12.99 -1.16 4.73
N LEU A 46 -12.89 -1.83 5.90
CA LEU A 46 -11.73 -2.65 6.25
C LEU A 46 -11.54 -3.82 5.28
N LYS A 47 -12.63 -4.53 4.94
CA LYS A 47 -12.56 -5.62 3.97
C LYS A 47 -12.09 -5.12 2.61
N HIS A 48 -12.63 -3.99 2.14
CA HIS A 48 -12.22 -3.39 0.88
C HIS A 48 -10.74 -3.04 0.87
N LEU A 49 -10.21 -2.43 1.94
CA LEU A 49 -8.78 -2.15 2.10
C LEU A 49 -7.92 -3.43 1.98
N VAL A 50 -8.31 -4.51 2.66
CA VAL A 50 -7.61 -5.81 2.56
C VAL A 50 -7.62 -6.34 1.13
N ASP A 51 -8.77 -6.29 0.45
CA ASP A 51 -8.92 -6.81 -0.91
C ASP A 51 -8.04 -6.05 -1.91
N VAL A 52 -8.08 -4.70 -1.88
CA VAL A 52 -7.28 -3.87 -2.81
C VAL A 52 -5.78 -3.99 -2.52
N THR A 53 -5.39 -4.14 -1.24
CA THR A 53 -3.98 -4.36 -0.86
C THR A 53 -3.46 -5.69 -1.39
N CYS A 54 -4.23 -6.78 -1.21
CA CYS A 54 -3.83 -8.10 -1.71
C CYS A 54 -3.74 -8.12 -3.25
N LYS A 55 -4.69 -7.45 -3.93
CA LYS A 55 -4.68 -7.34 -5.39
C LYS A 55 -3.43 -6.59 -5.88
N HIS A 56 -3.16 -5.42 -5.31
CA HIS A 56 -1.99 -4.62 -5.67
C HIS A 56 -0.67 -5.38 -5.49
N PHE A 57 -0.45 -5.97 -4.31
CA PHE A 57 0.78 -6.72 -4.06
C PHE A 57 0.93 -7.93 -4.99
N SER A 58 -0.16 -8.61 -5.33
CA SER A 58 -0.12 -9.71 -6.30
C SER A 58 0.33 -9.24 -7.68
N ASP A 59 -0.19 -8.11 -8.16
CA ASP A 59 0.15 -7.56 -9.48
C ASP A 59 1.58 -7.02 -9.52
N GLU A 60 1.98 -6.25 -8.51
CA GLU A 60 3.32 -5.69 -8.39
C GLU A 60 4.38 -6.81 -8.31
N GLU A 61 4.14 -7.84 -7.49
CA GLU A 61 5.02 -9.01 -7.42
C GLU A 61 5.07 -9.79 -8.72
N GLY A 62 3.95 -9.86 -9.45
CA GLY A 62 3.89 -10.43 -10.79
C GLY A 62 4.78 -9.68 -11.78
N MET A 63 4.72 -8.34 -11.76
CA MET A 63 5.58 -7.48 -12.58
C MET A 63 7.06 -7.62 -12.20
N MET A 64 7.38 -7.61 -10.90
CA MET A 64 8.74 -7.86 -10.40
C MET A 64 9.28 -9.23 -10.83
N THR A 65 8.45 -10.27 -10.75
CA THR A 65 8.83 -11.63 -11.17
C THR A 65 9.10 -11.69 -12.66
N ALA A 66 8.21 -11.12 -13.48
CA ALA A 66 8.36 -11.09 -14.94
C ALA A 66 9.63 -10.36 -15.38
N ALA A 67 10.01 -9.30 -14.67
CA ALA A 67 11.22 -8.53 -14.92
C ALA A 67 12.50 -9.15 -14.31
N SER A 68 12.41 -10.28 -13.61
CA SER A 68 13.53 -10.86 -12.86
C SER A 68 14.17 -9.85 -11.88
N TYR A 69 13.33 -9.04 -11.21
CA TYR A 69 13.78 -7.99 -10.31
C TYR A 69 14.56 -8.58 -9.12
N PRO A 70 15.83 -8.17 -8.89
CA PRO A 70 16.72 -8.84 -7.94
C PRO A 70 16.27 -8.73 -6.48
N ASP A 71 15.58 -7.65 -6.11
CA ASP A 71 15.19 -7.37 -4.73
C ASP A 71 13.76 -7.83 -4.38
N ILE A 72 13.15 -8.72 -5.20
CA ILE A 72 11.79 -9.22 -4.99
C ILE A 72 11.61 -9.93 -3.63
N GLY A 73 12.63 -10.64 -3.14
CA GLY A 73 12.55 -11.41 -1.90
C GLY A 73 12.22 -10.53 -0.67
N PRO A 74 13.08 -9.55 -0.33
CA PRO A 74 12.81 -8.60 0.74
C PRO A 74 11.50 -7.80 0.55
N HIS A 75 11.17 -7.43 -0.69
CA HIS A 75 9.94 -6.69 -1.01
C HIS A 75 8.69 -7.51 -0.66
N LYS A 76 8.62 -8.77 -1.09
CA LYS A 76 7.53 -9.70 -0.76
C LYS A 76 7.35 -9.91 0.74
N GLN A 77 8.45 -9.89 1.51
CA GLN A 77 8.35 -10.02 2.96
C GLN A 77 7.63 -8.82 3.59
N MET A 78 7.96 -7.60 3.17
CA MET A 78 7.27 -6.39 3.64
C MET A 78 5.77 -6.43 3.33
N HIS A 79 5.41 -6.88 2.13
CA HIS A 79 4.01 -7.10 1.74
C HIS A 79 3.31 -8.13 2.60
N ALA A 80 3.94 -9.29 2.81
CA ALA A 80 3.37 -10.37 3.61
C ALA A 80 3.07 -9.91 5.05
N ASP A 81 4.01 -9.17 5.66
CA ASP A 81 3.85 -8.65 7.02
C ASP A 81 2.70 -7.63 7.11
N PHE A 82 2.59 -6.73 6.11
CA PHE A 82 1.50 -5.75 6.05
C PHE A 82 0.13 -6.41 5.86
N VAL A 83 0.02 -7.36 4.93
CA VAL A 83 -1.22 -8.12 4.70
C VAL A 83 -1.62 -8.93 5.93
N ALA A 84 -0.65 -9.59 6.59
CA ALA A 84 -0.91 -10.33 7.83
C ALA A 84 -1.48 -9.42 8.92
N LYS A 85 -0.91 -8.20 9.07
CA LYS A 85 -1.43 -7.21 10.00
C LYS A 85 -2.86 -6.78 9.66
N LEU A 86 -3.14 -6.41 8.41
CA LEU A 86 -4.48 -5.98 8.00
C LEU A 86 -5.54 -7.08 8.16
N LYS A 87 -5.21 -8.32 7.80
CA LYS A 87 -6.12 -9.48 7.95
C LYS A 87 -6.40 -9.85 9.41
N GLY A 88 -5.51 -9.48 10.33
CA GLY A 88 -5.70 -9.70 11.76
C GLY A 88 -6.57 -8.63 12.45
N LEU A 89 -7.00 -7.60 11.73
CA LEU A 89 -7.80 -6.51 12.31
C LEU A 89 -9.29 -6.88 12.39
N SER A 90 -9.95 -6.28 13.37
CA SER A 90 -11.40 -6.20 13.48
C SER A 90 -11.82 -4.74 13.64
N THR A 91 -13.10 -4.45 13.37
CA THR A 91 -13.63 -3.11 13.61
C THR A 91 -14.14 -2.97 15.06
N PRO A 92 -14.02 -1.76 15.66
CA PRO A 92 -13.43 -0.56 15.10
C PRO A 92 -11.89 -0.62 15.02
N VAL A 93 -11.33 -0.16 13.90
CA VAL A 93 -9.87 -0.05 13.73
C VAL A 93 -9.34 1.09 14.60
N SER A 94 -8.30 0.85 15.38
CA SER A 94 -7.73 1.88 16.27
C SER A 94 -7.03 2.99 15.49
N ASN A 95 -7.01 4.20 16.05
CA ASN A 95 -6.28 5.35 15.47
C ASN A 95 -4.80 5.05 15.27
N ASP A 96 -4.17 4.31 16.19
CA ASP A 96 -2.76 3.89 16.07
C ASP A 96 -2.54 2.97 14.87
N THR A 97 -3.50 2.07 14.60
CA THR A 97 -3.44 1.18 13.44
C THR A 97 -3.67 1.94 12.13
N ILE A 98 -4.60 2.89 12.13
CA ILE A 98 -4.82 3.79 10.99
C ILE A 98 -3.57 4.62 10.71
N HIS A 99 -2.95 5.21 11.73
CA HIS A 99 -1.72 5.98 11.60
C HIS A 99 -0.57 5.09 11.09
N TYR A 100 -0.43 3.88 11.63
CA TYR A 100 0.52 2.89 11.12
C TYR A 100 0.31 2.59 9.64
N ALA A 101 -0.94 2.36 9.20
CA ALA A 101 -1.22 2.05 7.80
C ALA A 101 -0.89 3.23 6.87
N LYS A 102 -1.20 4.46 7.31
CA LYS A 102 -0.84 5.69 6.59
C LYS A 102 0.67 5.84 6.44
N ASP A 103 1.40 5.74 7.55
CA ASP A 103 2.86 5.86 7.57
C ASP A 103 3.53 4.75 6.75
N TRP A 104 3.06 3.50 6.91
CA TRP A 104 3.61 2.35 6.20
C TRP A 104 3.48 2.52 4.69
N LEU A 105 2.30 2.87 4.17
CA LEU A 105 2.10 2.99 2.73
C LEU A 105 2.97 4.11 2.13
N VAL A 106 3.03 5.26 2.80
CA VAL A 106 3.82 6.41 2.34
C VAL A 106 5.30 6.06 2.24
N ASN A 107 5.84 5.42 3.28
CA ASN A 107 7.25 5.05 3.30
C ASN A 107 7.54 3.86 2.38
N HIS A 108 6.65 2.87 2.30
CA HIS A 108 6.81 1.71 1.41
C HIS A 108 6.92 2.16 -0.05
N ILE A 109 6.00 3.00 -0.52
CA ILE A 109 6.06 3.52 -1.90
C ILE A 109 7.37 4.28 -2.14
N LYS A 110 7.71 5.22 -1.26
CA LYS A 110 8.85 6.12 -1.50
C LYS A 110 10.23 5.50 -1.25
N THR A 111 10.33 4.43 -0.45
CA THR A 111 11.62 3.79 -0.09
C THR A 111 11.82 2.41 -0.71
N THR A 112 10.75 1.71 -1.06
CA THR A 112 10.78 0.35 -1.58
C THR A 112 10.34 0.35 -3.03
N ASP A 113 9.13 0.80 -3.34
CA ASP A 113 8.58 0.73 -4.70
C ASP A 113 9.34 1.63 -5.68
N PHE A 114 9.81 2.78 -5.21
CA PHE A 114 10.63 3.68 -6.03
C PHE A 114 11.92 3.03 -6.54
N LYS A 115 12.39 1.95 -5.90
CA LYS A 115 13.59 1.23 -6.36
C LYS A 115 13.35 0.47 -7.65
N TYR A 116 12.11 0.11 -7.99
CA TYR A 116 11.82 -0.60 -9.25
C TYR A 116 11.46 0.33 -10.41
N LYS A 117 11.44 1.66 -10.22
CA LYS A 117 11.16 2.62 -11.30
C LYS A 117 12.06 2.38 -12.51
N GLY A 118 11.44 2.16 -13.67
CA GLY A 118 12.14 1.88 -14.93
C GLY A 118 12.79 0.49 -15.01
N LYS A 119 12.44 -0.44 -14.11
CA LYS A 119 13.02 -1.80 -14.04
C LYS A 119 12.00 -2.92 -14.30
N LEU A 120 10.70 -2.63 -14.38
CA LEU A 120 9.64 -3.64 -14.50
C LEU A 120 9.12 -3.88 -15.93
N GLY A 121 9.81 -3.34 -16.94
CA GLY A 121 9.42 -3.43 -18.36
C GLY A 121 8.93 -2.11 -18.95
#